data_AF-R1EVU0-F1
#
_entry.id   AF-R1EVU0-F1
#
_cell.length_a   1.000
_cell.length_b   1.000
_cell.length_c   1.000
_cell.angle_alpha   90.00
_cell.angle_beta   90.00
_cell.angle_gamma   90.00
#
_symmetry.space_group_name_H-M   'P 1'
#
loop_
_entity.id
_entity.type
_entity.pdbx_description
1 polymer ?
#
loop_
_entity_poly.entity_id
_entity_poly.type
_entity_poly.pdbx_seq_one_letter_code
_entity_poly.pdbx_strand_id
1 'polypeptide(L)'
;MLCGTISTRIYRVPPAGARECATRRRPQPPAALPQPPLRRSLRRTPFLRCTMGMAAPTAPRSQPPGFTFSSLMMRRRPPRHLADRGGATRAAYTRTSDRSGTCALAVLLRGSKLHVASVGDCRTLLVSGEHTYQQLTTDQRASEPAERARILECGGEISADGRVWGSLIPSRTLGDFPWKDRDGGRALSSLPACASFSVLPTHKYLVLGSDGLFDVLQNRTIARLIGRLNSGAQRACNELVKEIKKRPGTDDTTVIVIHFERDRQRECSADKLFGAVRRSVTV
;
A
#
# COMPACT_ATOMS: atom_id res chain seq x y z
N MET A 1 24.02 20.32 -2.20
CA MET A 1 23.82 19.24 -1.20
C MET A 1 22.72 19.68 -0.25
N LEU A 2 21.61 18.95 -0.13
CA LEU A 2 20.66 19.14 0.97
C LEU A 2 21.28 18.48 2.20
N CYS A 3 22.00 19.27 3.00
CA CYS A 3 22.29 18.92 4.37
C CYS A 3 21.07 19.39 5.16
N GLY A 4 20.24 18.46 5.59
CA GLY A 4 19.03 18.75 6.34
C GLY A 4 18.84 17.67 7.38
N THR A 5 18.43 18.07 8.58
CA THR A 5 18.07 17.14 9.64
C THR A 5 16.69 16.52 9.33
N ILE A 6 16.55 15.23 9.61
CA ILE A 6 15.32 14.49 9.35
C ILE A 6 14.70 14.11 10.69
N SER A 7 13.54 14.71 11.00
CA SER A 7 12.75 14.32 12.16
C SER A 7 11.61 13.40 11.71
N THR A 8 11.47 12.24 12.35
CA THR A 8 10.43 11.24 12.06
C THR A 8 9.63 10.91 13.31
N ARG A 9 8.31 10.76 13.17
CA ARG A 9 7.41 10.29 14.24
C ARG A 9 6.39 9.29 13.71
N ILE A 10 6.11 8.26 14.51
CA ILE A 10 5.14 7.20 14.21
C ILE A 10 3.97 7.31 15.19
N TYR A 11 2.75 7.32 14.69
CA TYR A 11 1.53 7.34 15.49
C TYR A 11 0.61 6.20 15.08
N ARG A 12 0.13 5.43 16.05
CA ARG A 12 -0.97 4.49 15.90
C ARG A 12 -2.21 5.07 16.57
N VAL A 13 -3.31 5.14 15.84
CA VAL A 13 -4.62 5.56 16.35
C VAL A 13 -5.57 4.37 16.21
N PRO A 14 -6.10 3.83 17.32
CA PRO A 14 -7.07 2.74 17.26
C PRO A 14 -8.42 3.25 16.75
N PRO A 15 -9.28 2.38 16.19
CA PRO A 15 -10.58 2.74 15.67
C PRO A 15 -11.52 3.29 16.76
N ALA A 16 -12.46 4.14 16.36
CA ALA A 16 -13.39 4.77 17.28
C ALA A 16 -14.34 3.72 17.90
N GLY A 17 -14.24 3.51 19.22
CA GLY A 17 -15.05 2.54 19.96
C GLY A 17 -14.32 1.27 20.40
N ALA A 18 -13.04 1.10 20.04
CA ALA A 18 -12.21 0.04 20.61
C ALA A 18 -11.89 0.35 22.08
N ARG A 19 -12.78 -0.03 23.00
CA ARG A 19 -12.39 -0.24 24.39
C ARG A 19 -11.36 -1.38 24.39
N GLU A 20 -10.23 -1.16 25.06
CA GLU A 20 -9.24 -2.20 25.36
C GLU A 20 -10.00 -3.46 25.79
N CYS A 21 -9.92 -4.50 24.97
CA CYS A 21 -10.54 -5.78 25.28
C CYS A 21 -9.67 -6.43 26.35
N ALA A 22 -9.81 -5.96 27.60
CA ALA A 22 -9.30 -6.66 28.76
C ALA A 22 -9.85 -8.08 28.69
N THR A 23 -8.94 -9.06 28.68
CA THR A 23 -9.20 -10.49 28.58
C THR A 23 -10.20 -10.95 29.65
N ARG A 24 -11.49 -10.83 29.38
CA ARG A 24 -12.53 -11.59 30.07
C ARG A 24 -12.80 -12.83 29.24
N ARG A 25 -12.41 -13.98 29.79
CA ARG A 25 -12.79 -15.31 29.28
C ARG A 25 -14.30 -15.30 29.02
N ARG A 26 -14.71 -15.46 27.77
CA ARG A 26 -16.12 -15.73 27.43
C ARG A 26 -16.47 -17.12 27.98
N PRO A 27 -17.59 -17.31 28.69
CA PRO A 27 -18.10 -18.65 28.97
C PRO A 27 -18.50 -19.32 27.65
N GLN A 28 -18.18 -20.60 27.51
CA GLN A 28 -18.58 -21.40 26.36
C GLN A 28 -20.12 -21.53 26.32
N PRO A 29 -20.76 -21.47 25.14
CA PRO A 29 -22.17 -21.83 25.01
C PRO A 29 -22.34 -23.36 25.12
N PRO A 30 -23.45 -23.85 25.72
CA PRO A 30 -23.70 -25.27 25.85
C PRO A 30 -23.98 -25.94 24.49
N ALA A 31 -23.60 -27.21 24.40
CA ALA A 31 -23.71 -28.06 23.22
C ALA A 31 -25.16 -28.17 22.71
N ALA A 32 -25.36 -27.93 21.41
CA ALA A 32 -26.64 -28.14 20.73
C ALA A 32 -26.86 -29.63 20.43
N LEU A 33 -28.06 -30.12 20.79
CA LEU A 33 -28.56 -31.47 20.51
C LEU A 33 -28.85 -31.68 19.00
N PRO A 34 -28.79 -32.94 18.52
CA PRO A 34 -28.88 -33.26 17.09
C PRO A 34 -30.32 -33.23 16.55
N GLN A 35 -30.50 -32.71 15.33
CA GLN A 35 -31.76 -32.72 14.57
C GLN A 35 -31.76 -33.87 13.52
N PRO A 36 -32.90 -34.55 13.27
CA PRO A 36 -33.01 -35.64 12.30
C PRO A 36 -33.25 -35.17 10.85
N PRO A 37 -33.05 -36.04 9.84
CA PRO A 37 -32.95 -35.63 8.44
C PRO A 37 -34.31 -35.55 7.73
N LEU A 38 -34.51 -34.52 6.91
CA LEU A 38 -35.67 -34.42 6.01
C LEU A 38 -35.27 -34.61 4.54
N ARG A 39 -36.11 -35.39 3.86
CA ARG A 39 -35.91 -36.03 2.56
C ARG A 39 -36.02 -35.08 1.36
N ARG A 40 -35.31 -35.49 0.30
CA ARG A 40 -35.42 -35.06 -1.10
C ARG A 40 -36.86 -35.10 -1.62
N SER A 41 -37.22 -34.13 -2.47
CA SER A 41 -38.01 -34.43 -3.67
C SER A 41 -37.60 -33.54 -4.85
N LEU A 42 -37.37 -34.19 -5.99
CA LEU A 42 -37.21 -33.64 -7.32
C LEU A 42 -38.54 -33.09 -7.83
N ARG A 43 -38.55 -31.95 -8.55
CA ARG A 43 -39.38 -31.76 -9.76
C ARG A 43 -38.69 -30.82 -10.77
N ARG A 44 -39.02 -31.10 -12.03
CA ARG A 44 -38.41 -30.72 -13.31
C ARG A 44 -38.94 -29.37 -13.85
N THR A 45 -38.07 -28.64 -14.59
CA THR A 45 -38.19 -27.88 -15.87
C THR A 45 -39.57 -27.35 -16.35
N PRO A 46 -39.69 -26.28 -17.21
CA PRO A 46 -38.78 -26.03 -18.35
C PRO A 46 -38.48 -24.57 -18.81
N PHE A 47 -37.43 -24.52 -19.65
CA PHE A 47 -37.17 -23.66 -20.82
C PHE A 47 -37.98 -22.36 -21.01
N LEU A 48 -37.25 -21.26 -21.26
CA LEU A 48 -37.54 -20.39 -22.40
C LEU A 48 -36.24 -19.84 -23.02
N ARG A 49 -36.24 -19.83 -24.35
CA ARG A 49 -35.15 -19.56 -25.28
C ARG A 49 -35.42 -18.18 -25.90
N CYS A 50 -34.44 -17.27 -25.94
CA CYS A 50 -34.49 -16.10 -26.79
C CYS A 50 -33.20 -16.02 -27.62
N THR A 51 -33.39 -15.92 -28.93
CA THR A 51 -32.38 -15.83 -29.99
C THR A 51 -32.47 -14.49 -30.70
N MET A 52 -31.37 -14.12 -31.36
CA MET A 52 -31.14 -13.00 -32.30
C MET A 52 -30.65 -11.69 -31.65
N GLY A 53 -29.67 -10.96 -32.19
CA GLY A 53 -29.01 -11.07 -33.49
C GLY A 53 -27.74 -10.20 -33.55
N MET A 54 -26.93 -10.45 -34.57
CA MET A 54 -25.63 -9.85 -34.84
C MET A 54 -25.72 -8.37 -35.25
N ALA A 55 -24.68 -7.59 -34.96
CA ALA A 55 -24.14 -6.58 -35.87
C ALA A 55 -22.73 -6.14 -35.42
N ALA A 56 -21.74 -6.32 -36.29
CA ALA A 56 -20.43 -5.69 -36.23
C ALA A 56 -20.44 -4.37 -37.01
N PRO A 57 -19.55 -3.41 -36.68
CA PRO A 57 -18.87 -2.71 -37.76
C PRO A 57 -17.36 -2.52 -37.52
N THR A 58 -16.66 -2.46 -38.64
CA THR A 58 -15.21 -2.35 -38.84
C THR A 58 -14.72 -0.91 -39.00
N ALA A 59 -13.55 -0.62 -38.39
CA ALA A 59 -12.49 0.36 -38.75
C ALA A 59 -12.77 1.89 -38.63
N PRO A 60 -11.76 2.81 -38.62
CA PRO A 60 -10.30 2.64 -38.69
C PRO A 60 -9.46 3.36 -37.60
N ARG A 61 -8.14 3.09 -37.65
CA ARG A 61 -7.04 3.60 -36.81
C ARG A 61 -6.79 5.11 -36.93
N SER A 62 -6.42 5.74 -35.81
CA SER A 62 -5.49 6.89 -35.80
C SER A 62 -4.68 6.88 -34.49
N GLN A 63 -3.34 6.95 -34.61
CA GLN A 63 -2.37 7.06 -33.51
C GLN A 63 -2.08 8.53 -33.22
N PRO A 64 -1.67 8.86 -31.98
CA PRO A 64 -0.69 9.92 -31.74
C PRO A 64 0.53 9.41 -30.92
N PRO A 65 1.60 10.21 -30.81
CA PRO A 65 2.97 9.71 -30.92
C PRO A 65 3.63 9.31 -29.58
N GLY A 66 4.48 8.28 -29.68
CA GLY A 66 5.85 8.29 -29.16
C GLY A 66 6.09 8.48 -27.67
N PHE A 67 6.15 7.37 -26.93
CA PHE A 67 7.08 7.24 -25.80
C PHE A 67 7.87 5.94 -25.95
N THR A 68 9.04 6.03 -26.57
CA THR A 68 9.99 4.92 -26.69
C THR A 68 10.56 4.60 -25.31
N PHE A 69 10.14 3.48 -24.74
CA PHE A 69 10.86 2.85 -23.64
C PHE A 69 12.15 2.27 -24.23
N SER A 70 13.28 2.96 -24.03
CA SER A 70 14.58 2.38 -24.34
C SER A 70 14.81 1.22 -23.37
N SER A 71 14.47 0.01 -23.82
CA SER A 71 14.82 -1.24 -23.15
C SER A 71 16.34 -1.35 -23.12
N LEU A 72 16.94 -0.89 -22.02
CA LEU A 72 18.32 -1.24 -21.71
C LEU A 72 18.31 -2.73 -21.32
N MET A 73 18.41 -3.61 -22.32
CA MET A 73 18.71 -5.01 -22.12
C MET A 73 20.08 -5.11 -21.42
N MET A 74 20.09 -5.24 -20.10
CA MET A 74 21.24 -5.79 -19.41
C MET A 74 21.40 -7.23 -19.87
N ARG A 75 22.39 -7.46 -20.75
CA ARG A 75 22.88 -8.78 -21.13
C ARG A 75 23.22 -9.56 -19.86
N ARG A 76 22.32 -10.46 -19.46
CA ARG A 76 22.57 -11.42 -18.37
C ARG A 76 23.65 -12.38 -18.85
N ARG A 77 24.87 -12.25 -18.32
CA ARG A 77 25.85 -13.33 -18.36
C ARG A 77 25.31 -14.46 -17.47
N PRO A 78 25.16 -15.71 -17.96
CA PRO A 78 24.82 -16.80 -17.08
C PRO A 78 26.03 -17.07 -16.17
N PRO A 79 25.87 -17.14 -14.84
CA PRO A 79 26.95 -17.62 -14.00
C PRO A 79 27.22 -19.08 -14.35
N ARG A 80 28.48 -19.35 -14.71
CA ARG A 80 29.02 -20.68 -14.95
C ARG A 80 28.84 -21.54 -13.70
N HIS A 81 28.37 -22.77 -13.92
CA HIS A 81 28.40 -23.92 -13.02
C HIS A 81 29.08 -23.71 -11.66
N LEU A 82 28.29 -23.68 -10.60
CA LEU A 82 28.68 -24.34 -9.35
C LEU A 82 27.67 -25.48 -9.14
N ALA A 83 28.18 -26.70 -9.28
CA ALA A 83 27.42 -27.92 -9.16
C ALA A 83 26.83 -28.08 -7.75
N ASP A 84 25.64 -28.64 -7.76
CA ASP A 84 24.97 -29.42 -6.72
C ASP A 84 25.77 -29.67 -5.42
N ARG A 85 25.28 -29.04 -4.34
CA ARG A 85 25.20 -29.67 -3.03
C ARG A 85 23.80 -29.43 -2.49
N GLY A 86 22.84 -30.22 -2.97
CA GLY A 86 21.59 -30.46 -2.28
C GLY A 86 21.84 -30.90 -0.84
N GLY A 87 21.22 -30.17 0.09
CA GLY A 87 21.31 -30.48 1.52
C GLY A 87 21.01 -29.28 2.40
N ALA A 88 19.72 -29.09 2.70
CA ALA A 88 19.26 -28.39 3.90
C ALA A 88 19.54 -26.88 4.06
N THR A 89 18.90 -26.03 3.23
CA THR A 89 18.37 -24.71 3.71
C THR A 89 17.05 -24.34 3.04
N ARG A 90 16.29 -25.33 2.55
CA ARG A 90 14.83 -25.21 2.38
C ARG A 90 14.15 -25.54 3.70
N ALA A 91 14.72 -25.03 4.80
CA ALA A 91 14.12 -25.12 6.12
C ALA A 91 12.77 -24.45 5.99
N ALA A 92 11.76 -25.32 5.92
CA ALA A 92 10.38 -24.97 5.79
C ALA A 92 10.11 -23.85 6.80
N TYR A 93 9.68 -22.70 6.30
CA TYR A 93 8.68 -21.94 7.01
C TYR A 93 7.51 -22.90 7.16
N THR A 94 7.57 -23.75 8.19
CA THR A 94 6.54 -24.69 8.56
C THR A 94 5.29 -23.85 8.60
N ARG A 95 4.33 -24.16 7.72
CA ARG A 95 3.01 -23.55 7.64
C ARG A 95 2.52 -23.32 9.05
N THR A 96 2.75 -22.12 9.56
CA THR A 96 1.97 -21.60 10.66
C THR A 96 0.55 -21.61 10.12
N SER A 97 -0.43 -21.91 10.95
CA SER A 97 -1.86 -21.74 10.62
C SER A 97 -2.21 -20.28 10.27
N ASP A 98 -1.20 -19.39 10.26
CA ASP A 98 -1.31 -17.99 9.94
C ASP A 98 -1.63 -17.80 8.45
N ARG A 99 -2.78 -17.18 8.23
CA ARG A 99 -3.31 -16.81 6.93
C ARG A 99 -3.28 -15.30 6.72
N SER A 100 -2.60 -14.58 7.62
CA SER A 100 -2.56 -13.13 7.58
C SER A 100 -1.81 -12.61 6.36
N GLY A 101 -2.15 -11.39 6.01
CA GLY A 101 -1.49 -10.59 5.01
C GLY A 101 -1.22 -9.20 5.54
N THR A 102 -0.34 -8.48 4.87
CA THR A 102 -0.01 -7.11 5.23
C THR A 102 0.34 -6.27 4.01
N CYS A 103 -0.03 -5.00 4.06
CA CYS A 103 0.47 -3.97 3.15
C CYS A 103 1.84 -3.48 3.65
N ALA A 104 2.72 -3.12 2.72
CA ALA A 104 4.04 -2.60 3.05
C ALA A 104 4.32 -1.33 2.23
N LEU A 105 4.69 -0.27 2.92
CA LEU A 105 5.19 0.96 2.32
C LEU A 105 6.55 1.28 2.93
N ALA A 106 7.59 1.27 2.10
CA ALA A 106 8.96 1.53 2.51
C ALA A 106 9.50 2.75 1.78
N VAL A 107 10.23 3.58 2.50
CA VAL A 107 10.95 4.74 1.96
C VAL A 107 12.41 4.68 2.37
N LEU A 108 13.31 4.89 1.41
CA LEU A 108 14.75 4.99 1.62
C LEU A 108 15.24 6.32 1.07
N LEU A 109 15.69 7.19 1.96
CA LEU A 109 16.35 8.42 1.58
C LEU A 109 17.87 8.24 1.58
N ARG A 110 18.49 8.47 0.42
CA ARG A 110 19.95 8.45 0.25
C ARG A 110 20.40 9.76 -0.41
N GLY A 111 21.04 10.62 0.39
CA GLY A 111 21.35 11.99 -0.05
C GLY A 111 20.05 12.74 -0.35
N SER A 112 19.92 13.27 -1.57
CA SER A 112 18.68 13.91 -2.04
C SER A 112 17.74 12.99 -2.83
N LYS A 113 18.07 11.69 -2.97
CA LYS A 113 17.20 10.73 -3.67
C LYS A 113 16.32 9.97 -2.68
N LEU A 114 15.02 10.04 -2.90
CA LEU A 114 13.99 9.29 -2.17
C LEU A 114 13.54 8.10 -3.01
N HIS A 115 13.79 6.90 -2.53
CA HIS A 115 13.28 5.67 -3.12
C HIS A 115 12.05 5.21 -2.34
N VAL A 116 11.00 4.83 -3.05
CA VAL A 116 9.73 4.37 -2.48
C VAL A 116 9.40 3.00 -3.05
N ALA A 117 8.98 2.07 -2.20
CA ALA A 117 8.46 0.78 -2.58
C ALA A 117 7.12 0.54 -1.87
N SER A 118 6.06 0.22 -2.63
CA SER A 118 4.73 -0.05 -2.09
C SER A 118 4.14 -1.37 -2.54
N VAL A 119 3.55 -2.09 -1.59
CA VAL A 119 2.72 -3.29 -1.76
C VAL A 119 1.43 -3.03 -0.98
N GLY A 120 0.30 -2.93 -1.67
CA GLY A 120 -1.01 -2.63 -1.12
C GLY A 120 -1.43 -1.18 -1.28
N ASP A 121 -2.31 -0.73 -0.40
CA ASP A 121 -3.02 0.55 -0.48
C ASP A 121 -2.58 1.56 0.60
N CYS A 122 -1.46 1.29 1.27
CA CYS A 122 -0.74 2.33 1.99
C CYS A 122 -0.19 3.36 1.00
N ARG A 123 -0.22 4.63 1.40
CA ARG A 123 0.10 5.75 0.51
C ARG A 123 1.15 6.67 1.11
N THR A 124 1.98 7.25 0.24
CA THR A 124 2.86 8.37 0.63
C THR A 124 2.56 9.64 -0.14
N LEU A 125 2.56 10.76 0.59
CA LEU A 125 2.26 12.10 0.12
C LEU A 125 3.41 13.05 0.45
N LEU A 126 3.95 13.67 -0.57
CA LEU A 126 4.96 14.72 -0.46
C LEU A 126 4.28 16.09 -0.42
N VAL A 127 4.53 16.87 0.62
CA VAL A 127 3.91 18.18 0.83
C VAL A 127 4.99 19.26 0.84
N SER A 128 4.81 20.24 -0.05
CA SER A 128 5.70 21.41 -0.20
C SER A 128 5.07 22.68 0.37
N GLY A 129 3.74 22.75 0.38
CA GLY A 129 2.99 23.89 0.91
C GLY A 129 1.51 23.56 1.05
N GLU A 130 0.72 24.56 1.45
CA GLU A 130 -0.72 24.40 1.72
C GLU A 130 -1.51 23.86 0.52
N HIS A 131 -1.10 24.23 -0.69
CA HIS A 131 -1.76 23.84 -1.94
C HIS A 131 -0.83 23.10 -2.90
N THR A 132 0.38 22.76 -2.45
CA THR A 132 1.40 22.14 -3.29
C THR A 132 1.81 20.82 -2.69
N TYR A 133 1.28 19.74 -3.25
CA TYR A 133 1.52 18.37 -2.81
C TYR A 133 1.54 17.41 -4.00
N GLN A 134 2.19 16.27 -3.81
CA GLN A 134 2.29 15.20 -4.80
C GLN A 134 2.18 13.84 -4.11
N GLN A 135 1.26 13.00 -4.58
CA GLN A 135 1.20 11.60 -4.17
C GLN A 135 2.29 10.82 -4.93
N LEU A 136 3.15 10.09 -4.22
CA LEU A 136 4.29 9.40 -4.84
C LEU A 136 4.03 7.92 -5.13
N THR A 137 2.97 7.35 -4.56
CA THR A 137 2.55 5.95 -4.74
C THR A 137 1.14 5.89 -5.28
N THR A 138 0.86 4.98 -6.20
CA THR A 138 -0.52 4.64 -6.58
C THR A 138 -1.03 3.54 -5.68
N ASP A 139 -2.24 3.71 -5.14
CA ASP A 139 -2.86 2.72 -4.27
C ASP A 139 -3.20 1.46 -5.07
N GLN A 140 -2.77 0.30 -4.59
CA GLN A 140 -2.97 -0.96 -5.30
C GLN A 140 -4.30 -1.58 -4.85
N ARG A 141 -5.39 -1.04 -5.39
CA ARG A 141 -6.77 -1.49 -5.20
C ARG A 141 -7.37 -1.91 -6.54
N ALA A 142 -8.41 -2.74 -6.53
CA ALA A 142 -9.10 -3.14 -7.76
C ALA A 142 -9.84 -1.98 -8.47
N SER A 143 -10.01 -0.83 -7.80
CA SER A 143 -10.51 0.40 -8.39
C SER A 143 -9.52 1.03 -9.37
N GLU A 144 -8.22 0.75 -9.23
CA GLU A 144 -7.19 1.28 -10.11
C GLU A 144 -7.21 0.54 -11.45
N PRO A 145 -7.38 1.22 -12.61
CA PRO A 145 -7.56 0.57 -13.91
C PRO A 145 -6.46 -0.42 -14.26
N ALA A 146 -5.20 -0.10 -13.94
CA ALA A 146 -4.06 -0.99 -14.22
C ALA A 146 -4.10 -2.27 -13.38
N GLU A 147 -4.47 -2.18 -12.10
CA GLU A 147 -4.62 -3.35 -11.22
C GLU A 147 -5.85 -4.17 -11.60
N ARG A 148 -6.96 -3.50 -11.95
CA ARG A 148 -8.17 -4.15 -12.44
C ARG A 148 -7.90 -4.97 -13.69
N ALA A 149 -7.22 -4.39 -14.68
CA ALA A 149 -6.85 -5.08 -15.91
C ALA A 149 -6.00 -6.32 -15.61
N ARG A 150 -4.94 -6.15 -14.80
CA ARG A 150 -4.06 -7.26 -14.38
C ARG A 150 -4.84 -8.41 -13.73
N ILE A 151 -5.72 -8.10 -12.77
CA ILE A 151 -6.51 -9.11 -12.05
C ILE A 151 -7.41 -9.89 -13.03
N LEU A 152 -8.11 -9.18 -13.92
CA LEU A 152 -9.04 -9.81 -14.86
C LEU A 152 -8.30 -10.65 -15.93
N GLU A 153 -7.16 -10.15 -16.44
CA GLU A 153 -6.33 -10.85 -17.44
C GLU A 153 -5.79 -12.19 -16.91
N CYS A 154 -5.49 -12.29 -15.62
CA CYS A 154 -5.05 -13.54 -15.02
C CYS A 154 -6.18 -14.47 -14.55
N GLY A 155 -7.44 -14.14 -14.87
CA GLY A 155 -8.64 -14.91 -14.48
C GLY A 155 -9.08 -14.68 -13.03
N GLY A 156 -8.63 -13.58 -12.42
CA GLY A 156 -9.03 -13.18 -11.07
C GLY A 156 -10.40 -12.55 -11.03
N GLU A 157 -11.07 -12.67 -9.88
CA GLU A 157 -12.41 -12.13 -9.65
C GLU A 157 -12.35 -10.83 -8.83
N ILE A 158 -13.23 -9.88 -9.18
CA ILE A 158 -13.41 -8.63 -8.43
C ILE A 158 -14.90 -8.50 -8.10
N SER A 159 -15.21 -8.45 -6.80
CA SER A 159 -16.57 -8.25 -6.32
C SER A 159 -17.09 -6.83 -6.62
N ALA A 160 -18.41 -6.64 -6.53
CA ALA A 160 -19.06 -5.35 -6.75
C ALA A 160 -18.57 -4.24 -5.80
N ASP A 161 -18.09 -4.61 -4.61
CA ASP A 161 -17.49 -3.71 -3.62
C ASP A 161 -15.97 -3.51 -3.82
N GLY A 162 -15.41 -4.00 -4.93
CA GLY A 162 -14.01 -3.80 -5.30
C GLY A 162 -13.02 -4.75 -4.64
N ARG A 163 -13.49 -5.87 -4.06
CA ARG A 163 -12.61 -6.86 -3.43
C ARG A 163 -12.10 -7.91 -4.41
N VAL A 164 -10.79 -8.17 -4.38
CA VAL A 164 -10.13 -9.26 -5.10
C VAL A 164 -10.48 -10.59 -4.43
N TRP A 165 -10.87 -11.58 -5.24
CA TRP A 165 -11.40 -12.87 -4.78
C TRP A 165 -12.60 -12.74 -3.83
N GLY A 166 -13.31 -11.61 -3.92
CA GLY A 166 -14.40 -11.23 -3.04
C GLY A 166 -14.04 -11.08 -1.56
N SER A 167 -12.75 -10.97 -1.22
CA SER A 167 -12.31 -10.88 0.17
C SER A 167 -11.41 -9.69 0.44
N LEU A 168 -10.40 -9.43 -0.39
CA LEU A 168 -9.35 -8.46 -0.10
C LEU A 168 -9.55 -7.14 -0.86
N ILE A 169 -9.51 -6.01 -0.16
CA ILE A 169 -9.49 -4.68 -0.79
C ILE A 169 -8.17 -4.42 -1.55
N PRO A 170 -6.98 -4.63 -0.95
CA PRO A 170 -5.74 -4.46 -1.69
C PRO A 170 -5.56 -5.56 -2.74
N SER A 171 -5.11 -5.17 -3.94
CA SER A 171 -4.77 -6.08 -5.04
C SER A 171 -3.38 -6.67 -4.92
N ARG A 172 -2.55 -6.12 -4.01
CA ARG A 172 -1.22 -6.62 -3.70
C ARG A 172 -0.99 -6.64 -2.21
N THR A 173 -0.41 -7.72 -1.70
CA THR A 173 -0.13 -7.89 -0.27
C THR A 173 1.13 -8.72 -0.10
N LEU A 174 1.75 -8.67 1.07
CA LEU A 174 2.66 -9.71 1.54
C LEU A 174 1.84 -10.71 2.37
N GLY A 175 2.19 -12.00 2.37
CA GLY A 175 1.37 -13.03 3.02
C GLY A 175 0.15 -13.43 2.17
N ASP A 176 -1.03 -13.60 2.78
CA ASP A 176 -2.27 -14.01 2.09
C ASP A 176 -2.12 -15.25 1.19
N PHE A 177 -1.26 -16.19 1.59
CA PHE A 177 -0.97 -17.39 0.81
C PHE A 177 -2.21 -18.18 0.39
N PRO A 178 -3.29 -18.32 1.20
CA PRO A 178 -4.50 -19.02 0.76
C PRO A 178 -5.16 -18.42 -0.50
N TRP A 179 -4.97 -17.13 -0.74
CA TRP A 179 -5.47 -16.44 -1.94
C TRP A 179 -4.48 -16.52 -3.10
N LYS A 180 -3.17 -16.49 -2.81
CA LYS A 180 -2.11 -16.62 -3.81
C LYS A 180 -1.95 -18.04 -4.33
N ASP A 181 -2.19 -19.05 -3.50
CA ASP A 181 -2.11 -20.46 -3.87
C ASP A 181 -3.17 -20.83 -4.95
N ARG A 182 -4.22 -20.01 -5.11
CA ARG A 182 -5.27 -20.21 -6.14
C ARG A 182 -4.76 -20.02 -7.56
N ASP A 183 -3.84 -19.07 -7.75
CA ASP A 183 -3.42 -18.62 -9.07
C ASP A 183 -1.90 -18.36 -9.16
N GLY A 184 -1.13 -18.75 -8.15
CA GLY A 184 0.29 -18.46 -8.05
C GLY A 184 0.62 -17.00 -7.71
N GLY A 185 -0.32 -16.24 -7.15
CA GLY A 185 -0.14 -14.83 -6.81
C GLY A 185 -0.21 -13.89 -8.02
N ARG A 186 -0.95 -14.28 -9.05
CA ARG A 186 -1.09 -13.49 -10.29
C ARG A 186 -2.11 -12.38 -10.18
N ALA A 187 -3.24 -12.62 -9.51
CA ALA A 187 -4.29 -11.64 -9.20
C ALA A 187 -3.97 -10.91 -7.91
N LEU A 188 -3.59 -11.65 -6.86
CA LEU A 188 -3.09 -11.08 -5.60
C LEU A 188 -1.56 -11.10 -5.58
N SER A 189 -0.94 -10.01 -6.02
CA SER A 189 0.51 -9.97 -6.23
C SER A 189 1.29 -9.62 -4.95
N SER A 190 2.53 -10.09 -4.85
CA SER A 190 3.48 -9.63 -3.82
C SER A 190 4.52 -8.66 -4.40
N LEU A 191 4.40 -8.30 -5.68
CA LEU A 191 5.40 -7.50 -6.38
C LEU A 191 5.25 -6.01 -5.99
N PRO A 192 6.29 -5.39 -5.42
CA PRO A 192 6.24 -3.98 -5.08
C PRO A 192 6.24 -3.10 -6.32
N ALA A 193 5.50 -2.00 -6.27
CA ALA A 193 5.72 -0.87 -7.16
C ALA A 193 6.84 0.00 -6.58
N CYS A 194 7.90 0.22 -7.36
CA CYS A 194 9.05 0.99 -6.94
C CYS A 194 9.19 2.26 -7.77
N ALA A 195 9.42 3.40 -7.11
CA ALA A 195 9.67 4.68 -7.75
C ALA A 195 10.75 5.46 -7.02
N SER A 196 11.39 6.39 -7.72
CA SER A 196 12.47 7.23 -7.16
C SER A 196 12.24 8.69 -7.51
N PHE A 197 12.45 9.56 -6.53
CA PHE A 197 12.17 11.00 -6.62
C PHE A 197 13.37 11.79 -6.09
N SER A 198 13.51 13.03 -6.55
CA SER A 198 14.48 13.97 -5.98
C SER A 198 13.79 14.82 -4.92
N VAL A 199 14.36 14.85 -3.72
CA VAL A 199 13.93 15.78 -2.66
C VAL A 199 14.48 17.16 -2.98
N LEU A 200 13.59 18.14 -3.07
CA LEU A 200 13.90 19.54 -3.33
C LEU A 200 13.84 20.35 -2.02
N PRO A 201 14.53 21.50 -1.94
CA PRO A 201 14.45 22.39 -0.78
C PRO A 201 13.04 22.96 -0.52
N THR A 202 12.16 22.92 -1.52
CA THR A 202 10.75 23.31 -1.43
C THR A 202 9.90 22.27 -0.68
N HIS A 203 10.34 21.01 -0.62
CA HIS A 203 9.62 19.95 0.07
C HIS A 203 9.76 20.12 1.58
N LYS A 204 8.62 20.11 2.29
CA LYS A 204 8.59 20.31 3.75
C LYS A 204 8.36 19.00 4.49
N TYR A 205 7.36 18.24 4.06
CA TYR A 205 6.93 17.03 4.74
C TYR A 205 6.78 15.87 3.76
N LEU A 206 7.15 14.68 4.20
CA LEU A 206 6.73 13.42 3.59
C LEU A 206 5.84 12.69 4.59
N VAL A 207 4.60 12.43 4.19
CA VAL A 207 3.62 11.70 4.99
C VAL A 207 3.51 10.29 4.44
N LEU A 208 3.60 9.30 5.30
CA LEU A 208 3.26 7.91 5.01
C LEU A 208 2.08 7.54 5.90
N GLY A 209 1.16 6.75 5.38
CA GLY A 209 0.06 6.27 6.20
C GLY A 209 -0.63 5.06 5.60
N SER A 210 -1.36 4.36 6.46
CA SER A 210 -2.35 3.36 6.04
C SER A 210 -3.60 4.02 5.46
N ASP A 211 -4.45 3.20 4.87
CA ASP A 211 -5.81 3.55 4.44
C ASP A 211 -6.64 4.24 5.54
N GLY A 212 -6.48 3.87 6.81
CA GLY A 212 -7.12 4.56 7.94
C GLY A 212 -6.88 6.08 8.00
N LEU A 213 -5.76 6.57 7.42
CA LEU A 213 -5.54 8.00 7.21
C LEU A 213 -6.22 8.50 5.93
N PHE A 214 -5.96 7.85 4.80
CA PHE A 214 -6.29 8.38 3.48
C PHE A 214 -7.73 8.16 3.04
N ASP A 215 -8.44 7.21 3.64
CA ASP A 215 -9.88 7.02 3.47
C ASP A 215 -10.66 8.07 4.30
N VAL A 216 -10.06 8.60 5.37
CA VAL A 216 -10.67 9.65 6.22
C VAL A 216 -10.32 11.06 5.74
N LEU A 217 -9.07 11.29 5.30
CA LEU A 217 -8.56 12.59 4.89
C LEU A 217 -8.06 12.58 3.44
N GLN A 218 -8.64 13.44 2.61
CA GLN A 218 -8.15 13.70 1.26
C GLN A 218 -6.74 14.32 1.29
N ASN A 219 -5.92 14.01 0.28
CA ASN A 219 -4.56 14.55 0.11
C ASN A 219 -4.52 16.08 0.20
N ARG A 220 -5.51 16.77 -0.39
CA ARG A 220 -5.64 18.24 -0.33
C ARG A 220 -5.81 18.73 1.11
N THR A 221 -6.62 18.04 1.89
CA THR A 221 -6.87 18.39 3.30
C THR A 221 -5.61 18.17 4.14
N ILE A 222 -4.90 17.06 3.94
CA ILE A 222 -3.61 16.79 4.59
C ILE A 222 -2.62 17.91 4.28
N ALA A 223 -2.43 18.25 3.00
CA ALA A 223 -1.54 19.32 2.58
C ALA A 223 -1.92 20.68 3.16
N ARG A 224 -3.22 21.01 3.22
CA ARG A 224 -3.71 22.25 3.82
C ARG A 224 -3.41 22.34 5.32
N LEU A 225 -3.58 21.23 6.05
CA LEU A 225 -3.38 21.20 7.50
C LEU A 225 -1.92 21.41 7.88
N ILE A 226 -1.01 20.69 7.21
CA ILE A 226 0.41 20.67 7.58
C ILE A 226 1.27 21.60 6.74
N GLY A 227 0.88 21.93 5.52
CA GLY A 227 1.69 22.74 4.59
C GLY A 227 1.87 24.20 5.02
N ARG A 228 0.90 24.73 5.77
CA ARG A 228 0.98 26.04 6.46
C ARG A 228 1.90 26.03 7.68
N LEU A 229 2.22 24.84 8.20
CA LEU A 229 3.12 24.70 9.34
C LEU A 229 4.57 24.85 8.86
N ASN A 230 5.37 25.50 9.68
CA ASN A 230 6.83 25.55 9.55
C ASN A 230 7.46 24.93 10.82
N SER A 231 6.89 23.83 11.28
CA SER A 231 7.23 23.18 12.56
C SER A 231 7.68 21.74 12.35
N GLY A 232 8.34 21.16 13.35
CA GLY A 232 8.80 19.76 13.29
C GLY A 232 7.69 18.73 13.03
N ALA A 233 8.13 17.52 12.63
CA ALA A 233 7.26 16.39 12.27
C ALA A 233 6.19 16.09 13.34
N GLN A 234 6.55 16.27 14.61
CA GLN A 234 5.66 16.06 15.76
C GLN A 234 4.37 16.87 15.69
N ARG A 235 4.48 18.19 15.42
CA ARG A 235 3.31 19.08 15.39
C ARG A 235 2.45 18.78 14.17
N ALA A 236 3.07 18.54 13.02
CA ALA A 236 2.36 18.14 11.81
C ALA A 236 1.57 16.84 12.03
N CYS A 237 2.19 15.82 12.62
CA CYS A 237 1.51 14.56 12.90
C CYS A 237 0.37 14.72 13.92
N ASN A 238 0.56 15.53 14.98
CA ASN A 238 -0.49 15.81 15.95
C ASN A 238 -1.70 16.49 15.32
N GLU A 239 -1.50 17.42 14.38
CA GLU A 239 -2.61 18.05 13.66
C GLU A 239 -3.38 17.03 12.79
N LEU A 240 -2.69 16.10 12.12
CA LEU A 240 -3.35 15.03 11.37
C LEU A 240 -4.15 14.10 12.29
N VAL A 241 -3.56 13.63 13.39
CA VAL A 241 -4.21 12.75 14.35
C VAL A 241 -5.44 13.41 15.00
N LYS A 242 -5.33 14.70 15.38
CA LYS A 242 -6.48 15.46 15.90
C LYS A 242 -7.63 15.49 14.90
N GLU A 243 -7.31 15.67 13.62
CA GLU A 243 -8.31 15.80 12.56
C GLU A 243 -8.95 14.46 12.18
N ILE A 244 -8.19 13.36 12.26
CA ILE A 244 -8.73 11.98 12.12
C ILE A 244 -9.70 11.68 13.25
N LYS A 245 -9.35 11.97 14.51
CA LYS A 245 -10.19 11.68 15.69
C LYS A 245 -11.54 12.40 15.70
N LYS A 246 -11.68 13.51 14.98
CA LYS A 246 -12.96 14.23 14.83
C LYS A 246 -13.93 13.52 13.89
N ARG A 247 -13.43 12.63 13.04
CA ARG A 247 -14.23 11.87 12.08
C ARG A 247 -14.40 10.44 12.62
N PRO A 248 -15.54 9.78 12.35
CA PRO A 248 -15.68 8.38 12.66
C PRO A 248 -14.63 7.58 11.89
N GLY A 249 -13.67 6.99 12.60
CA GLY A 249 -12.67 6.09 12.04
C GLY A 249 -13.07 4.65 12.26
N THR A 250 -13.06 3.85 11.19
CA THR A 250 -13.44 2.44 11.22
C THR A 250 -12.26 1.49 11.32
N ASP A 251 -11.03 1.98 11.14
CA ASP A 251 -9.82 1.15 11.04
C ASP A 251 -8.64 1.64 11.89
N ASP A 252 -7.69 0.73 12.12
CA ASP A 252 -6.38 1.01 12.66
C ASP A 252 -5.64 2.01 11.75
N THR A 253 -5.32 3.16 12.31
CA THR A 253 -4.67 4.22 11.54
C THR A 253 -3.22 4.33 11.97
N THR A 254 -2.30 4.13 11.02
CA THR A 254 -0.87 4.39 11.22
C THR A 254 -0.45 5.58 10.38
N VAL A 255 0.23 6.55 11.01
CA VAL A 255 0.75 7.75 10.34
C VAL A 255 2.22 7.94 10.70
N ILE A 256 3.04 8.16 9.68
CA ILE A 256 4.44 8.56 9.83
C ILE A 256 4.64 9.88 9.11
N VAL A 257 5.14 10.88 9.83
CA VAL A 257 5.51 12.17 9.24
C VAL A 257 7.01 12.34 9.32
N ILE A 258 7.61 12.68 8.18
CA ILE A 258 9.00 13.04 8.04
C ILE A 258 9.06 14.54 7.71
N HIS A 259 9.77 15.32 8.50
CA HIS A 259 10.01 16.75 8.24
C HIS A 259 11.42 16.93 7.67
N PHE A 260 11.51 17.59 6.52
CA PHE A 260 12.77 17.99 5.91
C PHE A 260 13.20 19.34 6.49
N GLU A 261 14.13 19.34 7.44
CA GLU A 261 14.64 20.58 8.00
C GLU A 261 15.60 21.26 7.01
N ARG A 262 15.44 22.57 6.85
CA ARG A 262 16.41 23.40 6.14
C ARG A 262 17.52 23.78 7.11
N ASP A 263 18.74 23.30 6.89
CA ASP A 263 19.91 23.83 7.59
C ASP A 263 20.14 25.26 7.13
N ARG A 264 19.69 26.24 7.90
CA ARG A 264 20.01 27.66 7.64
C ARG A 264 21.47 28.02 7.96
N GLN A 265 22.24 27.10 8.57
CA GLN A 265 23.55 27.41 9.16
C GLN A 265 24.77 27.02 8.31
N ARG A 266 24.61 26.53 7.08
CA ARG A 266 25.77 26.11 6.24
C ARG A 266 26.09 27.04 5.07
N GLU A 267 25.36 28.13 4.89
CA GLU A 267 25.70 29.13 3.86
C GLU A 267 26.96 29.94 4.19
N CYS A 268 27.52 29.86 5.42
CA CYS A 268 28.66 30.69 5.84
C CYS A 268 29.97 29.96 6.17
N SER A 269 30.09 28.65 5.91
CA SER A 269 31.40 27.98 6.12
C SER A 269 31.57 26.80 5.17
N ALA A 270 32.32 27.06 4.09
CA ALA A 270 33.14 26.02 3.49
C ALA A 270 34.02 25.40 4.60
N ASP A 271 34.33 24.11 4.49
CA ASP A 271 35.28 23.38 5.36
C ASP A 271 34.72 22.75 6.64
N LYS A 272 33.70 21.87 6.53
CA LYS A 272 33.63 20.65 7.36
C LYS A 272 33.09 19.47 6.54
N LEU A 273 34.01 18.74 5.90
CA LEU A 273 33.77 17.41 5.33
C LEU A 273 33.35 16.45 6.47
N PHE A 274 32.42 15.54 6.17
CA PHE A 274 31.80 14.54 7.04
C PHE A 274 30.69 15.07 7.98
N GLY A 275 29.55 15.41 7.39
CA GLY A 275 28.32 15.72 8.12
C GLY A 275 27.62 14.47 8.65
N ALA A 276 27.69 14.27 9.97
CA ALA A 276 26.89 13.31 10.70
C ALA A 276 25.39 13.63 10.58
N VAL A 277 24.60 12.67 10.10
CA VAL A 277 23.14 12.72 10.18
C VAL A 277 22.75 12.48 11.63
N ARG A 278 22.36 13.53 12.37
CA ARG A 278 21.72 13.36 13.68
C ARG A 278 20.33 12.78 13.46
N ARG A 279 20.20 11.47 13.67
CA ARG A 279 18.92 10.75 13.64
C ARG A 279 18.30 10.83 15.04
N SER A 280 17.30 11.67 15.24
CA SER A 280 16.41 11.53 16.40
C SER A 280 15.23 10.67 15.97
N VAL A 281 15.33 9.36 16.21
CA VAL A 281 14.16 8.48 16.26
C VAL A 281 13.64 8.58 17.68
N THR A 282 12.58 9.34 17.88
CA THR A 282 11.85 9.27 19.15
C THR A 282 10.66 8.34 18.90
N VAL A 283 10.75 7.13 19.46
CA VAL A 283 9.65 6.16 19.51
C VAL A 283 8.54 6.72 20.42
#